data_AF-A0AAE0PFV8-F1
#
_entry.id   AF-A0AAE0PFV8-F1
#
_cell.length_a   1.000
_cell.length_b   1.000
_cell.length_c   1.000
_cell.angle_alpha   90.00
_cell.angle_beta   90.00
_cell.angle_gamma   90.00
#
_symmetry.space_group_name_H-M   'P 1'
#
loop_
_entity.id
_entity.type
_entity.pdbx_description
1 polymer ?
#
loop_
_entity_poly.entity_id
_entity_poly.type
_entity_poly.pdbx_seq_one_letter_code
_entity_poly.pdbx_strand_id
1 'polypeptide(L)'
;MSTDQAAQQPETMPSSSSAAQGSAQRGGSPQHQSQSQAQQQETNGHTQQQTSDPSPQSQHQQEAQSTTDPAQNQPPPPQPPSSGQPAPPPSQPTEQEITPGPRALRLQQLFTTTLSHTLDKISLDNFAACYPTIASRAPGTLEFVQRQMVERLGVQCNKEFNSILQAREVVGKLNELEGLVGEAGRRRSEAGGGSPPVPPHTLPPSTILQAHLAPHLSTTQATLSAELQKTQAENHALFNEIQAQRAEIEELLGVVEKALKDVEGANELLGAVVDKEGGGGDGGLAEEIRGVDGEITAVGGEGR
;
A
#
# COMPACT_ATOMS: atom_id res chain seq x y z
N MET A 1 -7.91 36.61 -53.08
CA MET A 1 -8.79 37.41 -52.18
C MET A 1 -10.20 36.85 -52.30
N SER A 2 -10.94 36.83 -51.20
CA SER A 2 -12.38 36.49 -51.05
C SER A 2 -12.91 35.30 -51.87
N THR A 3 -13.07 34.09 -51.33
CA THR A 3 -14.04 33.65 -50.30
C THR A 3 -15.50 33.92 -50.67
N ASP A 4 -16.20 32.85 -51.05
CA ASP A 4 -17.66 32.76 -51.16
C ASP A 4 -18.11 31.63 -50.21
N GLN A 5 -19.08 31.90 -49.32
CA GLN A 5 -19.69 30.86 -48.49
C GLN A 5 -21.10 31.25 -48.02
N ALA A 6 -22.09 30.65 -48.68
CA ALA A 6 -23.46 30.42 -48.20
C ALA A 6 -23.49 29.48 -46.97
N ALA A 7 -24.56 29.37 -46.16
CA ALA A 7 -25.74 30.23 -45.89
C ALA A 7 -26.56 29.63 -44.71
N GLN A 8 -27.72 30.22 -44.43
CA GLN A 8 -28.83 29.74 -43.57
C GLN A 8 -28.67 29.74 -42.03
N GLN A 9 -29.84 29.76 -41.40
CA GLN A 9 -30.21 29.79 -39.96
C GLN A 9 -31.18 28.57 -39.73
N PRO A 10 -32.05 28.42 -38.69
CA PRO A 10 -32.32 29.26 -37.50
C PRO A 10 -32.57 28.51 -36.15
N GLU A 11 -32.80 29.33 -35.10
CA GLU A 11 -33.67 29.16 -33.91
C GLU A 11 -33.92 27.78 -33.24
N THR A 12 -33.74 27.71 -31.90
CA THR A 12 -34.87 27.86 -30.94
C THR A 12 -34.45 27.82 -29.45
N MET A 13 -35.20 28.56 -28.63
CA MET A 13 -35.35 28.53 -27.16
C MET A 13 -36.83 28.97 -26.88
N PRO A 14 -37.47 28.83 -25.69
CA PRO A 14 -36.90 28.91 -24.33
C PRO A 14 -37.62 28.05 -23.24
N SER A 15 -37.52 28.49 -21.96
CA SER A 15 -38.41 28.18 -20.81
C SER A 15 -38.21 26.84 -20.08
N SER A 16 -38.44 26.73 -18.76
CA SER A 16 -38.82 27.73 -17.73
C SER A 16 -38.45 27.29 -16.31
N SER A 17 -38.38 28.26 -15.38
CA SER A 17 -38.11 28.05 -13.95
C SER A 17 -39.33 27.55 -13.15
N SER A 18 -39.09 26.93 -11.99
CA SER A 18 -39.89 27.20 -10.78
C SER A 18 -39.11 26.84 -9.50
N ALA A 19 -39.50 27.42 -8.37
CA ALA A 19 -38.93 27.17 -7.05
C ALA A 19 -40.05 26.85 -6.05
N ALA A 20 -39.72 26.18 -4.94
CA ALA A 20 -40.66 25.94 -3.85
C ALA A 20 -39.97 26.00 -2.48
N GLN A 21 -40.47 26.86 -1.59
CA GLN A 21 -40.16 26.85 -0.16
C GLN A 21 -41.33 26.19 0.60
N GLY A 22 -41.06 25.51 1.71
CA GLY A 22 -42.08 24.89 2.56
C GLY A 22 -41.53 24.57 3.96
N SER A 23 -42.36 24.64 5.01
CA SER A 23 -41.87 24.72 6.40
C SER A 23 -42.78 24.04 7.44
N ALA A 24 -42.17 23.30 8.38
CA ALA A 24 -42.60 22.92 9.74
C ALA A 24 -41.53 21.94 10.31
N GLN A 25 -41.05 21.93 11.56
CA GLN A 25 -41.45 22.47 12.87
C GLN A 25 -42.41 21.61 13.73
N ARG A 26 -41.86 20.52 14.28
CA ARG A 26 -42.18 19.82 15.56
C ARG A 26 -40.92 19.00 15.92
N GLY A 27 -40.52 18.75 17.16
CA GLY A 27 -41.02 19.22 18.46
C GLY A 27 -40.61 18.22 19.54
N GLY A 28 -39.67 18.57 20.44
CA GLY A 28 -39.14 17.63 21.43
C GLY A 28 -38.17 18.25 22.44
N SER A 29 -38.34 17.88 23.71
CA SER A 29 -37.53 18.18 24.90
C SER A 29 -37.53 16.89 25.75
N PRO A 30 -36.69 16.67 26.78
CA PRO A 30 -36.01 17.69 27.58
C PRO A 30 -34.54 17.39 27.99
N GLN A 31 -34.05 18.24 28.89
CA GLN A 31 -32.92 18.11 29.82
C GLN A 31 -32.25 16.73 29.97
N HIS A 32 -30.92 16.75 30.01
CA HIS A 32 -30.20 16.02 31.07
C HIS A 32 -29.16 16.93 31.73
N GLN A 33 -29.01 16.77 33.04
CA GLN A 33 -28.11 17.55 33.90
C GLN A 33 -27.16 16.58 34.59
N SER A 34 -25.84 16.75 34.37
CA SER A 34 -24.80 16.02 35.10
C SER A 34 -23.66 16.97 35.42
N GLN A 35 -23.28 17.03 36.69
CA GLN A 35 -22.14 17.83 37.17
C GLN A 35 -20.87 16.99 37.23
N SER A 36 -19.73 17.70 37.23
CA SER A 36 -18.51 17.43 37.99
C SER A 36 -18.24 16.00 38.49
N GLN A 37 -17.09 15.45 38.11
CA GLN A 37 -15.96 15.48 39.04
C GLN A 37 -14.61 15.32 38.32
N ALA A 38 -13.63 16.10 38.75
CA ALA A 38 -12.22 15.81 38.53
C ALA A 38 -11.67 15.29 39.86
N GLN A 39 -10.83 14.25 39.81
CA GLN A 39 -10.05 13.83 40.98
C GLN A 39 -8.62 13.54 40.56
N GLN A 40 -7.73 14.45 40.97
CA GLN A 40 -6.30 14.23 40.96
C GLN A 40 -5.93 13.42 42.21
N GLN A 41 -4.98 12.50 42.09
CA GLN A 41 -4.21 12.02 43.24
C GLN A 41 -2.78 11.71 42.80
N GLU A 42 -1.87 12.60 43.16
CA GLU A 42 -0.43 12.34 43.17
C GLU A 42 -0.08 11.50 44.42
N THR A 43 0.98 10.69 44.36
CA THR A 43 2.14 10.82 45.26
C THR A 43 3.22 9.74 45.00
N ASN A 44 4.48 10.15 45.23
CA ASN A 44 5.70 9.42 45.62
C ASN A 44 5.70 7.87 45.62
N GLY A 45 6.72 7.16 45.13
CA GLY A 45 8.03 7.59 44.63
C GLY A 45 9.17 7.52 45.67
N HIS A 46 9.91 6.40 45.70
CA HIS A 46 11.29 6.38 46.23
C HIS A 46 12.17 5.26 45.65
N THR A 47 13.48 5.36 45.89
CA THR A 47 14.55 4.64 45.18
C THR A 47 15.52 3.93 46.12
N GLN A 48 15.91 2.69 45.81
CA GLN A 48 17.26 2.10 45.98
C GLN A 48 17.29 0.61 45.55
N GLN A 49 18.42 -0.10 45.47
CA GLN A 49 19.68 0.06 44.69
C GLN A 49 20.59 -1.18 44.98
N GLN A 50 21.41 -1.64 44.03
CA GLN A 50 22.48 -2.67 44.22
C GLN A 50 21.95 -4.11 44.49
N THR A 51 22.70 -5.23 44.37
CA THR A 51 24.17 -5.48 44.30
C THR A 51 24.61 -6.60 43.33
N SER A 52 25.88 -6.53 42.91
CA SER A 52 26.88 -7.64 42.70
C SER A 52 26.71 -8.80 41.68
N ASP A 53 27.70 -8.85 40.77
CA ASP A 53 28.33 -9.96 40.01
C ASP A 53 29.11 -10.97 40.93
N PRO A 54 29.96 -11.95 40.48
CA PRO A 54 30.15 -12.63 39.17
C PRO A 54 30.42 -14.19 39.25
N SER A 55 30.84 -14.81 38.12
CA SER A 55 31.81 -15.96 37.98
C SER A 55 31.25 -17.40 37.61
N PRO A 56 32.08 -18.47 37.35
CA PRO A 56 32.19 -19.03 35.98
C PRO A 56 32.28 -20.59 35.85
N GLN A 57 32.44 -21.15 34.63
CA GLN A 57 33.41 -22.24 34.26
C GLN A 57 33.30 -22.72 32.78
N SER A 58 34.16 -23.67 32.36
CA SER A 58 34.56 -23.91 30.95
C SER A 58 34.89 -25.39 30.60
N GLN A 59 35.19 -25.65 29.31
CA GLN A 59 36.00 -26.74 28.71
C GLN A 59 35.40 -28.15 28.42
N HIS A 60 35.41 -28.53 27.12
CA HIS A 60 36.07 -29.71 26.47
C HIS A 60 35.86 -29.60 24.93
N GLN A 61 36.75 -29.92 23.97
CA GLN A 61 38.14 -30.42 23.87
C GLN A 61 38.39 -31.93 23.61
N GLN A 62 38.58 -32.27 22.32
CA GLN A 62 39.34 -33.38 21.67
C GLN A 62 39.36 -33.05 20.14
N GLU A 63 40.40 -33.22 19.30
CA GLU A 63 41.35 -34.31 18.99
C GLU A 63 40.77 -35.40 18.05
N ALA A 64 41.43 -35.90 16.97
CA ALA A 64 42.75 -35.58 16.37
C ALA A 64 42.90 -35.97 14.86
N GLN A 65 44.13 -35.80 14.35
CA GLN A 65 44.73 -35.99 12.99
C GLN A 65 44.43 -37.32 12.24
N SER A 66 44.23 -37.34 10.90
CA SER A 66 45.20 -37.57 9.77
C SER A 66 45.73 -39.03 9.61
N THR A 67 45.96 -39.65 8.43
CA THR A 67 45.91 -39.29 6.98
C THR A 67 44.91 -40.21 6.19
N THR A 68 44.97 -40.69 4.92
CA THR A 68 45.97 -40.77 3.78
C THR A 68 45.28 -41.07 2.41
N ASP A 69 46.01 -40.93 1.29
CA ASP A 69 45.65 -41.26 -0.13
C ASP A 69 46.33 -42.59 -0.61
N PRO A 70 46.12 -43.17 -1.84
CA PRO A 70 45.70 -42.53 -3.11
C PRO A 70 44.68 -43.24 -4.07
N ALA A 71 43.88 -42.41 -4.75
CA ALA A 71 43.46 -42.39 -6.18
C ALA A 71 43.21 -43.66 -7.06
N GLN A 72 42.10 -43.64 -7.83
CA GLN A 72 42.13 -43.85 -9.30
C GLN A 72 40.89 -43.35 -10.09
N ASN A 73 41.15 -42.63 -11.20
CA ASN A 73 40.39 -42.38 -12.44
C ASN A 73 38.85 -42.15 -12.48
N GLN A 74 38.45 -40.90 -12.77
CA GLN A 74 37.70 -40.53 -14.01
C GLN A 74 37.71 -39.00 -14.27
N PRO A 75 37.54 -38.51 -15.54
CA PRO A 75 37.75 -37.10 -15.91
C PRO A 75 36.48 -36.20 -15.87
N PRO A 76 36.62 -34.85 -15.80
CA PRO A 76 35.51 -33.87 -15.65
C PRO A 76 34.95 -33.35 -16.98
N PRO A 77 33.68 -32.89 -17.04
CA PRO A 77 33.36 -31.44 -16.90
C PRO A 77 31.93 -31.15 -16.31
N PRO A 78 31.42 -29.90 -16.28
CA PRO A 78 32.04 -28.58 -16.06
C PRO A 78 31.58 -27.95 -14.71
N GLN A 79 31.97 -26.70 -14.42
CA GLN A 79 31.69 -26.01 -13.15
C GLN A 79 30.26 -25.44 -13.03
N PRO A 80 29.57 -25.58 -11.88
CA PRO A 80 28.41 -24.75 -11.52
C PRO A 80 28.84 -23.36 -11.00
N PRO A 81 27.98 -22.33 -11.08
CA PRO A 81 28.33 -20.95 -10.72
C PRO A 81 28.45 -20.71 -9.20
N SER A 82 29.25 -19.69 -8.87
CA SER A 82 29.66 -19.33 -7.51
C SER A 82 28.57 -18.68 -6.64
N SER A 83 28.83 -18.68 -5.33
CA SER A 83 28.31 -17.73 -4.32
C SER A 83 26.78 -17.57 -4.22
N GLY A 84 26.17 -18.34 -3.30
CA GLY A 84 24.89 -17.96 -2.70
C GLY A 84 25.06 -16.68 -1.88
N GLN A 85 24.56 -15.57 -2.42
CA GLN A 85 24.60 -14.25 -1.77
C GLN A 85 23.49 -14.15 -0.71
N PRO A 86 23.80 -13.85 0.57
CA PRO A 86 22.77 -13.62 1.58
C PRO A 86 21.87 -12.43 1.20
N ALA A 87 20.57 -12.57 1.41
CA ALA A 87 19.62 -11.48 1.15
C ALA A 87 19.95 -10.25 2.02
N PRO A 88 19.81 -9.02 1.49
CA PRO A 88 20.03 -7.82 2.28
C PRO A 88 19.02 -7.75 3.44
N PRO A 89 19.45 -7.40 4.66
CA PRO A 89 18.51 -7.20 5.77
C PRO A 89 17.56 -6.04 5.46
N PRO A 90 16.33 -6.05 6.03
CA PRO A 90 15.36 -4.99 5.80
C PRO A 90 15.94 -3.63 6.22
N SER A 91 15.67 -2.60 5.43
CA SER A 91 16.19 -1.26 5.66
C SER A 91 15.73 -0.71 7.01
N GLN A 92 16.64 -0.74 7.98
CA GLN A 92 16.56 0.17 9.13
C GLN A 92 16.51 1.60 8.57
N PRO A 93 15.71 2.51 9.16
CA PRO A 93 15.80 3.91 8.80
C PRO A 93 17.23 4.37 9.11
N THR A 94 18.01 4.65 8.07
CA THR A 94 19.31 5.29 8.27
C THR A 94 19.07 6.60 8.99
N GLU A 95 19.82 6.84 10.07
CA GLU A 95 19.83 8.13 10.74
C GLU A 95 20.54 9.10 9.80
N GLN A 96 19.75 9.67 8.87
CA GLN A 96 20.26 10.51 7.79
C GLN A 96 20.91 11.74 8.42
N GLU A 97 22.23 11.86 8.25
CA GLU A 97 22.99 13.02 8.70
C GLU A 97 22.37 14.28 8.09
N ILE A 98 21.59 15.02 8.90
CA ILE A 98 20.68 16.06 8.42
C ILE A 98 21.50 17.26 7.94
N THR A 99 21.91 17.18 6.67
CA THR A 99 22.77 18.17 6.01
C THR A 99 22.13 19.55 6.15
N PRO A 100 22.82 20.54 6.76
CA PRO A 100 22.21 21.84 7.03
C PRO A 100 21.80 22.57 5.74
N GLY A 101 20.50 22.75 5.52
CA GLY A 101 19.96 23.53 4.42
C GLY A 101 20.33 25.02 4.55
N PRO A 102 20.08 25.83 3.51
CA PRO A 102 20.59 27.21 3.42
C PRO A 102 20.14 28.09 4.60
N ARG A 103 18.94 27.86 5.15
CA ARG A 103 18.41 28.58 6.32
C ARG A 103 19.05 28.13 7.63
N ALA A 104 19.32 26.84 7.80
CA ALA A 104 20.00 26.30 8.98
C ALA A 104 21.47 26.74 9.02
N LEU A 105 22.17 26.67 7.88
CA LEU A 105 23.53 27.19 7.71
C LEU A 105 23.58 28.71 7.99
N ARG A 106 22.63 29.49 7.48
CA ARG A 106 22.55 30.94 7.77
C ARG A 106 22.27 31.24 9.24
N LEU A 107 21.47 30.42 9.94
CA LEU A 107 21.23 30.54 11.38
C LEU A 107 22.52 30.30 12.18
N GLN A 108 23.27 29.24 11.84
CA GLN A 108 24.55 28.93 12.47
C GLN A 108 25.59 30.05 12.23
N GLN A 109 25.71 30.55 10.99
CA GLN A 109 26.57 31.68 10.67
C GLN A 109 26.20 32.94 11.47
N LEU A 110 24.92 33.30 11.50
CA LEU A 110 24.42 34.46 12.24
C LEU A 110 24.72 34.33 13.74
N PHE A 111 24.55 33.14 14.33
CA PHE A 111 24.92 32.89 15.72
C PHE A 111 26.42 33.12 15.94
N THR A 112 27.29 32.51 15.14
CA THR A 112 28.75 32.66 15.28
C THR A 112 29.21 34.12 15.13
N THR A 113 28.72 34.84 14.13
CA THR A 113 29.04 36.27 13.92
C THR A 113 28.49 37.17 15.03
N THR A 114 27.31 36.86 15.57
CA THR A 114 26.74 37.61 16.70
C THR A 114 27.55 37.35 17.97
N LEU A 115 27.89 36.08 18.22
CA LEU A 115 28.70 35.65 19.37
C LEU A 115 30.08 36.32 19.33
N SER A 116 30.80 36.27 18.20
CA SER A 116 32.10 36.94 18.09
C SER A 116 31.96 38.44 18.36
N HIS A 117 31.03 39.13 17.70
CA HIS A 117 30.81 40.56 17.91
C HIS A 117 30.42 40.93 19.35
N THR A 118 29.73 40.05 20.10
CA THR A 118 29.47 40.27 21.53
C THR A 118 30.70 40.09 22.40
N LEU A 119 31.56 39.11 22.09
CA LEU A 119 32.83 38.90 22.80
C LEU A 119 33.84 40.03 22.49
N ASP A 120 33.86 40.53 21.25
CA ASP A 120 34.70 41.64 20.81
C ASP A 120 34.41 42.96 21.56
N LYS A 121 33.19 43.13 22.12
CA LYS A 121 32.88 44.29 22.99
C LYS A 121 33.51 44.16 24.38
N ILE A 122 33.85 42.95 24.82
CA ILE A 122 34.60 42.69 26.06
C ILE A 122 36.11 42.82 25.79
N SER A 123 36.50 43.88 25.06
CA SER A 123 37.91 44.17 24.78
C SER A 123 38.68 44.52 26.06
N LEU A 124 40.00 44.37 26.01
CA LEU A 124 40.85 44.68 27.16
C LEU A 124 40.68 46.14 27.63
N ASP A 125 40.58 47.10 26.70
CA ASP A 125 40.44 48.52 27.00
C ASP A 125 39.11 48.84 27.69
N ASN A 126 38.01 48.27 27.20
CA ASN A 126 36.69 48.41 27.80
C ASN A 126 36.64 47.80 29.21
N PHE A 127 37.34 46.69 29.42
CA PHE A 127 37.42 46.01 30.72
C PHE A 127 38.35 46.78 31.70
N ALA A 128 39.48 47.31 31.21
CA ALA A 128 40.42 48.11 31.98
C ALA A 128 39.83 49.45 32.43
N ALA A 129 39.01 50.10 31.59
CA ALA A 129 38.28 51.32 31.96
C ALA A 129 37.35 51.13 33.17
N CYS A 130 36.77 49.93 33.34
CA CYS A 130 35.96 49.58 34.50
C CYS A 130 36.79 49.22 35.77
N TYR A 131 38.07 48.85 35.61
CA TYR A 131 38.94 48.39 36.71
C TYR A 131 40.31 49.12 36.77
N PRO A 132 40.36 50.47 36.79
CA PRO A 132 41.60 51.24 36.62
C PRO A 132 42.65 50.97 37.71
N THR A 133 42.24 50.66 38.93
CA THR A 133 43.14 50.30 40.05
C THR A 133 43.81 48.93 39.87
N ILE A 134 43.19 48.03 39.11
CA ILE A 134 43.74 46.70 38.80
C ILE A 134 44.58 46.78 37.52
N ALA A 135 44.09 47.47 36.49
CA ALA A 135 44.82 47.71 35.25
C ALA A 135 46.20 48.36 35.48
N SER A 136 46.28 49.32 36.40
CA SER A 136 47.55 50.00 36.75
C SER A 136 48.47 49.18 37.68
N ARG A 137 47.97 48.20 38.42
CA ARG A 137 48.73 47.44 39.44
C ARG A 137 49.09 46.01 39.03
N ALA A 138 48.29 45.38 38.17
CA ALA A 138 48.46 43.98 37.74
C ALA A 138 47.79 43.72 36.36
N PRO A 139 48.25 44.38 35.27
CA PRO A 139 47.61 44.27 33.96
C PRO A 139 47.53 42.82 33.43
N GLY A 140 48.61 42.03 33.56
CA GLY A 140 48.61 40.63 33.13
C GLY A 140 47.61 39.72 33.88
N THR A 141 47.22 40.07 35.11
CA THR A 141 46.14 39.37 35.83
C THR A 141 44.77 39.75 35.25
N LEU A 142 44.59 41.02 34.87
CA LEU A 142 43.37 41.50 34.23
C LEU A 142 43.18 40.88 32.84
N GLU A 143 44.25 40.82 32.03
CA GLU A 143 44.29 40.13 30.74
C GLU A 143 43.96 38.63 30.86
N PHE A 144 44.48 37.97 31.89
CA PHE A 144 44.18 36.55 32.14
C PHE A 144 42.70 36.33 32.47
N VAL A 145 42.12 37.16 33.36
CA VAL A 145 40.70 37.07 33.74
C VAL A 145 39.78 37.40 32.57
N GLN A 146 40.06 38.46 31.80
CA GLN A 146 39.28 38.84 30.62
C GLN A 146 39.29 37.72 29.57
N ARG A 147 40.47 37.16 29.26
CA ARG A 147 40.62 36.04 28.32
C ARG A 147 39.91 34.78 28.79
N GLN A 148 40.08 34.39 30.06
CA GLN A 148 39.39 33.23 30.64
C GLN A 148 37.86 33.42 30.62
N MET A 149 37.35 34.63 30.89
CA MET A 149 35.93 34.94 30.82
C MET A 149 35.39 34.82 29.39
N VAL A 150 36.07 35.42 28.41
CA VAL A 150 35.71 35.38 26.98
C VAL A 150 35.73 33.94 26.45
N GLU A 151 36.77 33.17 26.77
CA GLU A 151 36.90 31.75 26.40
C GLU A 151 35.77 30.91 27.00
N ARG A 152 35.54 31.00 28.31
CA ARG A 152 34.50 30.23 29.00
C ARG A 152 33.09 30.59 28.51
N LEU A 153 32.81 31.87 28.28
CA LEU A 153 31.54 32.32 27.74
C LEU A 153 31.36 31.82 26.29
N GLY A 154 32.38 31.92 25.44
CA GLY A 154 32.35 31.40 24.08
C GLY A 154 32.09 29.90 24.02
N VAL A 155 32.82 29.10 24.80
CA VAL A 155 32.63 27.63 24.87
C VAL A 155 31.24 27.28 25.39
N GLN A 156 30.78 27.91 26.48
CA GLN A 156 29.49 27.60 27.08
C GLN A 156 28.33 28.02 26.16
N CYS A 157 28.36 29.20 25.54
CA CYS A 157 27.33 29.62 24.58
C CYS A 157 27.26 28.69 23.35
N ASN A 158 28.41 28.25 22.81
CA ASN A 158 28.42 27.27 21.72
C ASN A 158 27.84 25.91 22.15
N LYS A 159 28.16 25.43 23.36
CA LYS A 159 27.61 24.19 23.90
C LYS A 159 26.09 24.24 24.04
N GLU A 160 25.56 25.27 24.69
CA GLU A 160 24.11 25.41 24.90
C GLU A 160 23.36 25.65 23.58
N PHE A 161 23.94 26.40 22.63
CA PHE A 161 23.35 26.57 21.29
C PHE A 161 23.24 25.24 20.53
N ASN A 162 24.29 24.42 20.52
CA ASN A 162 24.24 23.09 19.90
C ASN A 162 23.24 22.16 20.61
N SER A 163 23.16 22.22 21.95
CA SER A 163 22.15 21.48 22.71
C SER A 163 20.72 21.91 22.34
N ILE A 164 20.47 23.20 22.15
CA ILE A 164 19.16 23.73 21.71
C ILE A 164 18.85 23.32 20.25
N LEU A 165 19.84 23.35 19.35
CA LEU A 165 19.66 22.88 17.96
C LEU A 165 19.22 21.40 17.91
N GLN A 166 19.84 20.55 18.73
CA GLN A 166 19.50 19.14 18.87
C GLN A 166 18.14 18.95 19.56
N ALA A 167 17.95 19.49 20.77
CA ALA A 167 16.75 19.30 21.60
C ALA A 167 15.48 20.01 21.06
N ARG A 168 15.55 20.63 19.89
CA ARG A 168 14.41 21.16 19.12
C ARG A 168 14.38 20.68 17.67
N GLU A 169 15.36 19.89 17.23
CA GLU A 169 15.54 19.39 15.86
C GLU A 169 15.50 20.52 14.81
N VAL A 170 16.15 21.65 15.13
CA VAL A 170 16.00 22.90 14.37
C VAL A 170 16.46 22.73 12.92
N VAL A 171 17.50 21.94 12.67
CA VAL A 171 18.02 21.69 11.32
C VAL A 171 17.00 20.96 10.47
N GLY A 172 16.37 19.90 11.00
CA GLY A 172 15.29 19.16 10.31
C GLY A 172 14.11 20.07 9.96
N LYS A 173 13.58 20.79 10.94
CA LYS A 173 12.41 21.68 10.76
C LYS A 173 12.68 22.87 9.84
N LEU A 174 13.92 23.37 9.79
CA LEU A 174 14.31 24.39 8.80
C LEU A 174 14.50 23.80 7.38
N ASN A 175 14.94 22.55 7.26
CA ASN A 175 15.03 21.86 5.97
C ASN A 175 13.63 21.51 5.42
N GLU A 176 12.72 21.00 6.26
CA GLU A 176 11.30 20.81 5.95
C GLU A 176 10.66 22.12 5.46
N LEU A 177 10.95 23.24 6.14
CA LEU A 177 10.44 24.56 5.78
C LEU A 177 10.99 25.07 4.45
N GLU A 178 12.27 24.82 4.11
CA GLU A 178 12.80 25.10 2.77
C GLU A 178 12.11 24.24 1.70
N GLY A 179 11.86 22.95 1.99
CA GLY A 179 11.08 22.06 1.12
C GLY A 179 9.68 22.62 0.84
N LEU A 180 8.92 22.96 1.89
CA LEU A 180 7.58 23.55 1.79
C LEU A 180 7.58 24.90 1.05
N VAL A 181 8.60 25.74 1.25
CA VAL A 181 8.74 27.03 0.54
C VAL A 181 9.03 26.82 -0.94
N GLY A 182 9.91 25.87 -1.30
CA GLY A 182 10.19 25.50 -2.69
C GLY A 182 8.95 24.93 -3.40
N GLU A 183 8.20 24.05 -2.71
CA GLU A 183 7.00 23.41 -3.25
C GLU A 183 5.82 24.39 -3.40
N ALA A 184 5.68 25.35 -2.47
CA ALA A 184 4.76 26.47 -2.60
C ALA A 184 5.17 27.48 -3.69
N GLY A 185 6.48 27.70 -3.87
CA GLY A 185 7.04 28.50 -4.97
C GLY A 185 6.72 27.89 -6.33
N ARG A 186 6.98 26.58 -6.49
CA ARG A 186 6.65 25.79 -7.68
C ARG A 186 5.17 25.90 -8.05
N ARG A 187 4.26 25.63 -7.10
CA ARG A 187 2.81 25.80 -7.30
C ARG A 187 2.43 27.22 -7.74
N ARG A 188 3.09 28.26 -7.20
CA ARG A 188 2.81 29.67 -7.56
C ARG A 188 3.24 29.99 -9.00
N SER A 189 4.38 29.48 -9.46
CA SER A 189 4.81 29.62 -10.86
C SER A 189 3.91 28.85 -11.83
N GLU A 190 3.43 27.67 -11.44
CA GLU A 190 2.49 26.87 -12.24
C GLU A 190 1.10 27.51 -12.32
N ALA A 191 0.63 28.10 -11.21
CA ALA A 191 -0.69 28.75 -11.10
C ALA A 191 -0.72 30.22 -11.55
N GLY A 192 0.29 30.70 -12.30
CA GLY A 192 0.24 31.98 -13.00
C GLY A 192 0.11 33.24 -12.13
N GLY A 193 0.43 33.18 -10.83
CA GLY A 193 0.40 34.35 -9.95
C GLY A 193 -0.98 34.75 -9.41
N GLY A 194 -1.85 33.77 -9.12
CA GLY A 194 -3.15 34.01 -8.47
C GLY A 194 -3.09 34.68 -7.07
N SER A 195 -4.29 34.97 -6.54
CA SER A 195 -4.52 35.62 -5.24
C SER A 195 -3.71 35.00 -4.08
N PRO A 196 -3.21 35.79 -3.10
CA PRO A 196 -2.51 35.24 -1.95
C PRO A 196 -3.36 34.19 -1.20
N PRO A 197 -2.73 33.11 -0.69
CA PRO A 197 -3.46 32.04 -0.02
C PRO A 197 -4.12 32.54 1.27
N VAL A 198 -5.40 32.22 1.44
CA VAL A 198 -6.17 32.53 2.66
C VAL A 198 -5.58 31.74 3.83
N PRO A 199 -5.19 32.39 4.94
CA PRO A 199 -4.54 31.70 6.05
C PRO A 199 -5.56 30.85 6.83
N PRO A 200 -5.18 29.65 7.31
CA PRO A 200 -6.14 28.66 7.81
C PRO A 200 -6.93 29.14 9.04
N HIS A 201 -6.39 30.05 9.85
CA HIS A 201 -7.08 30.63 11.01
C HIS A 201 -8.25 31.57 10.65
N THR A 202 -8.43 31.91 9.37
CA THR A 202 -9.58 32.68 8.87
C THR A 202 -10.66 31.80 8.21
N LEU A 203 -10.41 30.49 8.07
CA LEU A 203 -11.35 29.54 7.50
C LEU A 203 -12.27 28.97 8.60
N PRO A 204 -13.55 28.69 8.31
CA PRO A 204 -14.44 28.05 9.27
C PRO A 204 -14.02 26.59 9.50
N PRO A 205 -14.21 26.03 10.72
CA PRO A 205 -13.75 24.67 11.05
C PRO A 205 -14.28 23.57 10.13
N SER A 206 -15.50 23.74 9.59
CA SER A 206 -16.11 22.82 8.62
C SER A 206 -15.30 22.72 7.34
N THR A 207 -14.79 23.83 6.80
CA THR A 207 -13.95 23.85 5.59
C THR A 207 -12.59 23.21 5.85
N ILE A 208 -12.00 23.42 7.03
CA ILE A 208 -10.72 22.79 7.42
C ILE A 208 -10.90 21.26 7.51
N LEU A 209 -11.97 20.80 8.16
CA LEU A 209 -12.30 19.38 8.28
C LEU A 209 -12.60 18.76 6.89
N GLN A 210 -13.38 19.44 6.05
CA GLN A 210 -13.66 18.97 4.68
C GLN A 210 -12.38 18.88 3.84
N ALA A 211 -11.48 19.87 3.92
CA ALA A 211 -10.21 19.86 3.20
C ALA A 211 -9.29 18.72 3.65
N HIS A 212 -9.32 18.33 4.94
CA HIS A 212 -8.56 17.18 5.44
C HIS A 212 -9.22 15.83 5.08
N LEU A 213 -10.56 15.73 5.05
CA LEU A 213 -11.23 14.49 4.67
C LEU A 213 -11.21 14.24 3.15
N ALA A 214 -11.24 15.30 2.34
CA ALA A 214 -11.24 15.22 0.87
C ALA A 214 -10.19 14.26 0.27
N PRO A 215 -8.88 14.29 0.63
CA PRO A 215 -7.92 13.34 0.09
C PRO A 215 -8.23 11.89 0.48
N HIS A 216 -8.57 11.60 1.74
CA HIS A 216 -8.91 10.24 2.18
C HIS A 216 -10.19 9.71 1.50
N LEU A 217 -11.20 10.56 1.34
CA LEU A 217 -12.42 10.22 0.61
C LEU A 217 -12.14 9.99 -0.88
N SER A 218 -11.29 10.82 -1.50
CA SER A 218 -10.88 10.64 -2.90
C SER A 218 -10.08 9.35 -3.12
N THR A 219 -9.19 8.97 -2.19
CA THR A 219 -8.43 7.71 -2.27
C THR A 219 -9.36 6.51 -2.11
N THR A 220 -10.23 6.50 -1.10
CA THR A 220 -11.18 5.38 -0.89
C THR A 220 -12.21 5.26 -2.00
N GLN A 221 -12.71 6.39 -2.54
CA GLN A 221 -13.56 6.40 -3.74
C GLN A 221 -12.83 5.83 -4.96
N ALA A 222 -11.55 6.18 -5.17
CA ALA A 222 -10.76 5.63 -6.28
C ALA A 222 -10.62 4.10 -6.15
N THR A 223 -10.22 3.58 -4.99
CA THR A 223 -10.12 2.14 -4.72
C THR A 223 -11.44 1.42 -4.98
N LEU A 224 -12.54 1.87 -4.36
CA LEU A 224 -13.85 1.24 -4.52
C LEU A 224 -14.37 1.31 -5.97
N SER A 225 -14.06 2.38 -6.70
CA SER A 225 -14.42 2.49 -8.13
C SER A 225 -13.64 1.50 -9.01
N ALA A 226 -12.37 1.24 -8.70
CA ALA A 226 -11.53 0.28 -9.42
C ALA A 226 -11.95 -1.18 -9.11
N GLU A 227 -12.29 -1.48 -7.86
CA GLU A 227 -12.86 -2.78 -7.46
C GLU A 227 -14.21 -3.03 -8.16
N LEU A 228 -15.10 -2.03 -8.15
CA LEU A 228 -16.40 -2.10 -8.85
C LEU A 228 -16.22 -2.32 -10.36
N GLN A 229 -15.31 -1.59 -11.01
CA GLN A 229 -15.01 -1.77 -12.44
C GLN A 229 -14.44 -3.15 -12.74
N LYS A 230 -13.53 -3.65 -11.88
CA LYS A 230 -12.98 -5.01 -12.00
C LYS A 230 -14.09 -6.06 -11.92
N THR A 231 -14.93 -6.03 -10.88
CA THR A 231 -16.02 -7.00 -10.71
C THR A 231 -17.09 -6.87 -11.81
N GLN A 232 -17.33 -5.68 -12.36
CA GLN A 232 -18.19 -5.52 -13.55
C GLN A 232 -17.58 -6.18 -14.80
N ALA A 233 -16.27 -6.03 -15.02
CA ALA A 233 -15.58 -6.68 -16.14
C ALA A 233 -15.56 -8.21 -15.98
N GLU A 234 -15.30 -8.72 -14.77
CA GLU A 234 -15.35 -10.15 -14.43
C GLU A 234 -16.76 -10.73 -14.64
N ASN A 235 -17.81 -10.06 -14.16
CA ASN A 235 -19.20 -10.47 -14.38
C ASN A 235 -19.59 -10.46 -15.86
N HIS A 236 -19.12 -9.48 -16.63
CA HIS A 236 -19.38 -9.43 -18.08
C HIS A 236 -18.67 -10.57 -18.82
N ALA A 237 -17.43 -10.91 -18.46
CA ALA A 237 -16.71 -12.05 -19.02
C ALA A 237 -17.43 -13.37 -18.70
N LEU A 238 -17.82 -13.58 -17.44
CA LEU A 238 -18.56 -14.78 -17.00
C LEU A 238 -19.95 -14.88 -17.68
N PHE A 239 -20.64 -13.76 -17.90
CA PHE A 239 -21.90 -13.77 -18.63
C PHE A 239 -21.72 -14.21 -20.09
N ASN A 240 -20.70 -13.70 -20.77
CA ASN A 240 -20.41 -14.07 -22.17
C ASN A 240 -20.03 -15.55 -22.30
N GLU A 241 -19.24 -16.07 -21.34
CA GLU A 241 -18.90 -17.49 -21.24
C GLU A 241 -20.17 -18.36 -21.06
N ILE A 242 -21.08 -17.97 -20.15
CA ILE A 242 -22.36 -18.67 -19.95
C ILE A 242 -23.24 -18.64 -21.21
N GLN A 243 -23.20 -17.57 -22.02
CA GLN A 243 -23.94 -17.52 -23.28
C GLN A 243 -23.31 -18.42 -24.36
N ALA A 244 -21.98 -18.47 -24.44
CA ALA A 244 -21.27 -19.37 -25.35
C ALA A 244 -21.57 -20.85 -25.02
N GLN A 245 -21.44 -21.23 -23.74
CA GLN A 245 -21.77 -22.58 -23.25
C GLN A 245 -23.25 -22.95 -23.48
N ARG A 246 -24.18 -21.99 -23.38
CA ARG A 246 -25.60 -22.22 -23.71
C ARG A 246 -25.82 -22.53 -25.19
N ALA A 247 -25.16 -21.80 -26.08
CA ALA A 247 -25.24 -22.05 -27.52
C ALA A 247 -24.60 -23.41 -27.90
N GLU A 248 -23.46 -23.75 -27.29
CA GLU A 248 -22.83 -25.08 -27.46
C GLU A 248 -23.74 -26.21 -26.98
N ILE A 249 -24.41 -26.06 -25.83
CA ILE A 249 -25.39 -27.04 -25.33
C ILE A 249 -26.58 -27.17 -26.29
N GLU A 250 -27.09 -26.08 -26.86
CA GLU A 250 -28.18 -26.10 -27.84
C GLU A 250 -27.78 -26.83 -29.14
N GLU A 251 -26.56 -26.60 -29.64
CA GLU A 251 -25.99 -27.33 -30.78
C GLU A 251 -25.81 -28.83 -30.48
N LEU A 252 -25.20 -29.17 -29.34
CA LEU A 252 -24.99 -30.56 -28.93
C LEU A 252 -26.30 -31.33 -28.71
N LEU A 253 -27.33 -30.67 -28.15
CA LEU A 253 -28.67 -31.26 -28.04
C LEU A 253 -29.29 -31.50 -29.42
N GLY A 254 -29.15 -30.57 -30.37
CA GLY A 254 -29.58 -30.76 -31.76
C GLY A 254 -28.90 -31.94 -32.45
N VAL A 255 -27.60 -32.15 -32.19
CA VAL A 255 -26.85 -33.33 -32.69
C VAL A 255 -27.35 -34.63 -32.05
N VAL A 256 -27.60 -34.65 -30.74
CA VAL A 256 -28.12 -35.83 -30.03
C VAL A 256 -29.55 -36.16 -30.47
N GLU A 257 -30.43 -35.16 -30.60
CA GLU A 257 -31.79 -35.34 -31.14
C GLU A 257 -31.79 -35.92 -32.55
N LYS A 258 -30.85 -35.49 -33.39
CA LYS A 258 -30.70 -36.06 -34.73
C LYS A 258 -30.22 -37.52 -34.65
N ALA A 259 -29.20 -37.81 -33.86
CA ALA A 259 -28.70 -39.17 -33.69
C ALA A 259 -29.77 -40.13 -33.13
N LEU A 260 -30.65 -39.65 -32.24
CA LEU A 260 -31.80 -40.40 -31.75
C LEU A 260 -32.79 -40.72 -32.88
N LYS A 261 -33.13 -39.74 -33.73
CA LYS A 261 -34.00 -39.94 -34.91
C LYS A 261 -33.37 -40.89 -35.94
N ASP A 262 -32.06 -40.80 -36.15
CA ASP A 262 -31.31 -41.70 -37.03
C ASP A 262 -31.32 -43.16 -36.48
N VAL A 263 -31.23 -43.35 -35.15
CA VAL A 263 -31.36 -44.66 -34.49
C VAL A 263 -32.80 -45.18 -34.47
N GLU A 264 -33.78 -44.31 -34.25
CA GLU A 264 -35.21 -44.66 -34.27
C GLU A 264 -35.63 -45.15 -35.66
N GLY A 265 -35.26 -44.43 -36.72
CA GLY A 265 -35.47 -44.86 -38.11
C GLY A 265 -34.69 -46.13 -38.48
N ALA A 266 -33.49 -46.35 -37.94
CA ALA A 266 -32.77 -47.61 -38.10
C ALA A 266 -33.49 -48.78 -37.40
N ASN A 267 -34.11 -48.54 -36.24
CA ASN A 267 -34.91 -49.52 -35.52
C ASN A 267 -36.25 -49.81 -36.22
N GLU A 268 -36.92 -48.81 -36.80
CA GLU A 268 -38.10 -49.01 -37.67
C GLU A 268 -37.75 -49.88 -38.89
N LEU A 269 -36.61 -49.62 -39.54
CA LEU A 269 -36.12 -50.42 -40.67
C LEU A 269 -35.79 -51.85 -40.26
N LEU A 270 -35.16 -52.06 -39.11
CA LEU A 270 -34.91 -53.41 -38.57
C LEU A 270 -36.22 -54.13 -38.20
N GLY A 271 -37.19 -53.42 -37.62
CA GLY A 271 -38.54 -53.94 -37.40
C GLY A 271 -39.18 -54.41 -38.71
N ALA A 272 -39.15 -53.58 -39.76
CA ALA A 272 -39.66 -53.93 -41.08
C ALA A 272 -38.87 -55.05 -41.83
N VAL A 273 -37.65 -55.38 -41.37
CA VAL A 273 -36.93 -56.59 -41.81
C VAL A 273 -37.34 -57.81 -40.97
N VAL A 274 -37.48 -57.67 -39.65
CA VAL A 274 -38.01 -58.73 -38.78
C VAL A 274 -39.46 -59.09 -39.15
N ASP A 275 -40.28 -58.14 -39.60
CA ASP A 275 -41.63 -58.40 -40.13
C ASP A 275 -41.62 -59.04 -41.54
N LYS A 276 -40.48 -59.02 -42.25
CA LYS A 276 -40.32 -59.66 -43.58
C LYS A 276 -39.65 -61.02 -43.53
N GLU A 277 -38.69 -61.22 -42.63
CA GLU A 277 -37.98 -62.49 -42.44
C GLU A 277 -38.62 -63.34 -41.33
N GLY A 278 -39.15 -62.68 -40.28
CA GLY A 278 -40.04 -63.26 -39.27
C GLY A 278 -41.52 -63.28 -39.68
N GLY A 279 -41.89 -62.65 -40.81
CA GLY A 279 -43.20 -62.75 -41.46
C GLY A 279 -43.59 -64.15 -41.96
N GLY A 280 -42.75 -65.16 -41.69
CA GLY A 280 -43.06 -66.59 -41.83
C GLY A 280 -42.61 -67.44 -40.63
N GLY A 281 -42.28 -66.83 -39.48
CA GLY A 281 -41.62 -67.50 -38.35
C GLY A 281 -42.56 -68.20 -37.36
N ASP A 282 -43.54 -67.49 -36.81
CA ASP A 282 -44.36 -67.92 -35.66
C ASP A 282 -45.55 -68.82 -36.06
N GLY A 283 -45.28 -69.84 -36.88
CA GLY A 283 -46.28 -70.82 -37.31
C GLY A 283 -45.69 -72.11 -37.86
N GLY A 284 -44.72 -72.02 -38.78
CA GLY A 284 -44.15 -73.20 -39.45
C GLY A 284 -43.42 -74.16 -38.51
N LEU A 285 -42.47 -73.64 -37.72
CA LEU A 285 -41.58 -74.47 -36.89
C LEU A 285 -42.32 -75.23 -35.76
N ALA A 286 -43.42 -74.67 -35.24
CA ALA A 286 -44.24 -75.32 -34.22
C ALA A 286 -45.12 -76.45 -34.79
N GLU A 287 -45.40 -76.43 -36.09
CA GLU A 287 -46.15 -77.48 -36.80
C GLU A 287 -45.20 -78.54 -37.38
N GLU A 288 -44.01 -78.15 -37.88
CA GLU A 288 -42.98 -79.08 -38.38
C GLU A 288 -42.47 -80.01 -37.27
N ILE A 289 -42.17 -79.49 -36.07
CA ILE A 289 -41.77 -80.30 -34.91
C ILE A 289 -42.88 -81.30 -34.53
N ARG A 290 -44.17 -80.91 -34.66
CA ARG A 290 -45.31 -81.80 -34.38
C ARG A 290 -45.52 -82.85 -35.47
N GLY A 291 -45.23 -82.51 -36.73
CA GLY A 291 -45.22 -83.46 -37.85
C GLY A 291 -44.14 -84.53 -37.68
N VAL A 292 -42.92 -84.11 -37.34
CA VAL A 292 -41.77 -85.01 -37.17
C VAL A 292 -41.96 -85.98 -35.99
N ASP A 293 -42.46 -85.53 -34.83
CA ASP A 293 -42.80 -86.45 -33.72
C ASP A 293 -43.92 -87.45 -34.11
N GLY A 294 -44.87 -87.00 -34.95
CA GLY A 294 -45.92 -87.86 -35.52
C GLY A 294 -45.39 -88.91 -36.50
N GLU A 295 -44.43 -88.55 -37.35
CA GLU A 295 -43.84 -89.47 -38.32
C GLU A 295 -42.87 -90.47 -37.66
N ILE A 296 -42.08 -90.01 -36.67
CA ILE A 296 -41.19 -90.88 -35.87
C ILE A 296 -42.00 -91.90 -35.07
N THR A 297 -43.17 -91.51 -34.51
CA THR A 297 -44.05 -92.45 -33.80
C THR A 297 -44.84 -93.38 -34.73
N ALA A 298 -45.09 -92.99 -35.98
CA ALA A 298 -45.71 -93.87 -36.99
C ALA A 298 -44.74 -94.92 -37.55
N VAL A 299 -43.50 -94.52 -37.90
CA VAL A 299 -42.50 -95.41 -38.52
C VAL A 299 -41.93 -96.44 -37.53
N GLY A 300 -42.02 -96.20 -36.22
CA GLY A 300 -41.70 -97.18 -35.19
C GLY A 300 -42.76 -98.29 -34.97
N GLY A 301 -43.87 -98.30 -35.73
CA GLY A 301 -45.09 -99.03 -35.38
C GLY A 301 -45.28 -100.44 -35.98
N GLU A 302 -44.65 -100.78 -37.12
CA GLU A 302 -44.87 -102.06 -37.81
C GLU A 302 -43.56 -102.81 -38.11
N GLY A 303 -43.31 -103.90 -37.37
CA GLY A 303 -42.10 -104.71 -37.53
C GLY A 303 -41.89 -105.73 -36.41
N ARG A 304 -42.72 -106.78 -36.36
CA ARG A 304 -42.63 -107.88 -35.39
C ARG A 304 -43.02 -109.23 -36.00
#